data_AF-A0A847MQ14-F1
#
_entry.id   AF-A0A847MQ14-F1
#
_cell.length_a   1.000
_cell.length_b   1.000
_cell.length_c   1.000
_cell.angle_alpha   90.00
_cell.angle_beta   90.00
_cell.angle_gamma   90.00
#
_symmetry.space_group_name_H-M   'P 1'
#
loop_
_entity.id
_entity.type
_entity.pdbx_description
1 polymer ?
#
loop_
_entity_poly.entity_id
_entity_poly.type
_entity_poly.pdbx_seq_one_letter_code
_entity_poly.pdbx_strand_id
1 'polypeptide(L)'
;IPIVSGVGHETDTTIADHVADLRAPTPTAAAEMISKAAYALPGILDDFGLRINRVMLQVMSERQARFSELQPRLNRHVERLLLDKSMRFDELKPRLVAPQRLLSQYEEKCLQLQQLLGRNWQEQYSSKLSLLEGLCLRLTARKPNIEAERERLSQWQERLDRSIHQQLKAHQQKFEQYAQLLHNINPKQVLQRGFSIVYDAEGQVVQAAEQLGVGQELQLEFASGRAAVHVKSLNLKEQ
;
A
#
# COMPACT_ATOMS: atom_id res chain seq x y z
N ILE A 1 -23.82 -0.14 116.24
CA ILE A 1 -24.26 -1.43 116.83
C ILE A 1 -25.35 -1.08 117.82
N PRO A 2 -26.58 -1.59 117.66
CA PRO A 2 -27.64 -1.29 118.61
C PRO A 2 -27.33 -1.90 119.98
N ILE A 3 -27.52 -1.13 121.06
CA ILE A 3 -27.27 -1.55 122.44
C ILE A 3 -28.61 -1.92 123.08
N VAL A 4 -28.74 -3.14 123.60
CA VAL A 4 -29.93 -3.62 124.31
C VAL A 4 -29.59 -3.82 125.79
N SER A 5 -30.31 -3.15 126.69
CA SER A 5 -30.17 -3.36 128.14
C SER A 5 -31.16 -4.40 128.62
N GLY A 6 -30.71 -5.37 129.41
CA GLY A 6 -31.50 -6.47 129.94
C GLY A 6 -31.29 -6.69 131.43
N VAL A 7 -31.10 -5.62 132.20
CA VAL A 7 -30.93 -5.67 133.66
C VAL A 7 -32.33 -5.77 134.28
N GLY A 8 -32.73 -6.96 134.71
CA GLY A 8 -34.11 -7.23 135.11
C GLY A 8 -34.56 -6.56 136.43
N HIS A 9 -35.87 -6.67 136.70
CA HIS A 9 -36.71 -6.04 137.75
C HIS A 9 -37.37 -4.74 137.27
N GLU A 10 -38.71 -4.73 137.18
CA GLU A 10 -39.48 -3.60 136.63
C GLU A 10 -39.28 -2.29 137.41
N THR A 11 -38.90 -2.39 138.69
CA THR A 11 -38.76 -1.24 139.60
C THR A 11 -37.36 -0.62 139.65
N ASP A 12 -36.31 -1.30 139.18
CA ASP A 12 -34.94 -0.77 139.23
C ASP A 12 -34.49 -0.34 137.83
N THR A 13 -34.40 0.97 137.59
CA THR A 13 -33.89 1.56 136.34
C THR A 13 -32.42 1.93 136.52
N THR A 14 -31.56 1.49 135.60
CA THR A 14 -30.11 1.75 135.65
C THR A 14 -29.69 2.77 134.59
N ILE A 15 -28.52 3.40 134.76
CA ILE A 15 -27.95 4.31 133.77
C ILE A 15 -27.76 3.61 132.41
N ALA A 16 -27.48 2.30 132.41
CA ALA A 16 -27.37 1.51 131.20
C ALA A 16 -28.68 1.44 130.41
N ASP A 17 -29.84 1.42 131.09
CA ASP A 17 -31.16 1.43 130.44
C ASP A 17 -31.43 2.74 129.71
N HIS A 18 -30.91 3.86 130.20
CA HIS A 18 -31.09 5.18 129.59
C HIS A 18 -30.20 5.44 128.37
N VAL A 19 -29.07 4.72 128.28
CA VAL A 19 -28.14 4.84 127.15
C VAL A 19 -28.41 3.77 126.08
N ALA A 20 -29.14 2.71 126.41
CA ALA A 20 -29.50 1.65 125.48
C ALA A 20 -30.56 2.10 124.45
N ASP A 21 -30.45 1.60 123.22
CA ASP A 21 -31.44 1.82 122.15
C ASP A 21 -32.74 1.08 122.44
N LEU A 22 -32.67 -0.03 123.19
CA LEU A 22 -33.82 -0.82 123.60
C LEU A 22 -33.62 -1.38 125.02
N ARG A 23 -34.62 -1.19 125.88
CA ARG A 23 -34.69 -1.85 127.21
C ARG A 23 -35.54 -3.11 127.11
N ALA A 24 -35.00 -4.22 127.60
CA ALA A 24 -35.71 -5.48 127.77
C ALA A 24 -35.91 -5.76 129.26
N PRO A 25 -37.06 -6.34 129.66
CA PRO A 25 -37.43 -6.53 131.06
C PRO A 25 -36.58 -7.59 131.80
N THR A 26 -35.92 -8.48 131.06
CA THR A 26 -35.04 -9.53 131.59
C THR A 26 -33.88 -9.79 130.63
N PRO A 27 -32.75 -10.34 131.10
CA PRO A 27 -31.62 -10.66 130.22
C PRO A 27 -31.99 -11.75 129.20
N THR A 28 -32.91 -12.66 129.55
CA THR A 28 -33.46 -13.63 128.61
C THR A 28 -34.33 -12.99 127.54
N ALA A 29 -35.16 -11.99 127.88
CA ALA A 29 -35.92 -11.24 126.89
C ALA A 29 -35.03 -10.45 125.94
N ALA A 30 -33.92 -9.87 126.43
CA ALA A 30 -32.92 -9.21 125.59
C ALA A 30 -32.29 -10.19 124.58
N ALA A 31 -31.88 -11.38 125.06
CA ALA A 31 -31.30 -12.42 124.21
C ALA A 31 -32.31 -12.97 123.18
N GLU A 32 -33.58 -13.11 123.56
CA GLU A 32 -34.64 -13.56 122.66
C GLU A 32 -34.93 -12.53 121.55
N MET A 33 -34.96 -11.23 121.89
CA MET A 33 -35.13 -10.15 120.91
C MET A 33 -33.97 -10.09 119.91
N ILE A 34 -32.73 -10.19 120.41
CA ILE A 34 -31.53 -10.20 119.56
C ILE A 34 -31.51 -11.46 118.67
N SER A 35 -31.85 -12.63 119.22
CA SER A 35 -31.92 -13.89 118.48
C SER A 35 -33.00 -13.85 117.39
N LYS A 36 -34.21 -13.36 117.70
CA LYS A 36 -35.30 -13.18 116.72
C LYS A 36 -34.88 -12.25 115.58
N ALA A 37 -34.23 -11.13 115.89
CA ALA A 37 -33.71 -10.21 114.88
C ALA A 37 -32.59 -10.85 114.04
N ALA A 38 -31.68 -11.60 114.67
CA ALA A 38 -30.61 -12.32 114.00
C ALA A 38 -31.13 -13.42 113.05
N TYR A 39 -32.21 -14.11 113.42
CA TYR A 39 -32.89 -15.09 112.56
C TYR A 39 -33.70 -14.45 111.43
N ALA A 40 -34.19 -13.21 111.60
CA ALA A 40 -34.95 -12.49 110.57
C ALA A 40 -34.04 -11.81 109.51
N LEU A 41 -32.82 -11.42 109.89
CA LEU A 41 -31.84 -10.74 109.03
C LEU A 41 -31.50 -11.48 107.71
N PRO A 42 -31.25 -12.81 107.71
CA PRO A 42 -31.00 -13.57 106.48
C PRO A 42 -32.15 -13.48 105.48
N GLY A 43 -33.41 -13.60 105.94
CA GLY A 43 -34.57 -13.52 105.06
C GLY A 43 -34.75 -12.13 104.42
N ILE A 44 -34.40 -11.07 105.16
CA ILE A 44 -34.41 -9.69 104.64
C ILE A 44 -33.30 -9.52 103.58
N LEU A 45 -32.10 -10.05 103.84
CA LEU A 45 -30.98 -10.00 102.89
C LEU A 45 -31.26 -10.81 101.62
N ASP A 46 -31.94 -11.96 101.74
CA ASP A 46 -32.36 -12.78 100.60
C ASP A 46 -33.40 -12.05 99.75
N ASP A 47 -34.39 -11.39 100.35
CA ASP A 47 -35.37 -10.58 99.62
C ASP A 47 -34.71 -9.40 98.90
N PHE A 48 -33.76 -8.72 99.55
CA PHE A 48 -32.96 -7.68 98.89
C PHE A 48 -32.15 -8.24 97.72
N GLY A 49 -31.55 -9.42 97.87
CA GLY A 49 -30.81 -10.11 96.81
C GLY A 49 -31.69 -10.47 95.61
N LEU A 50 -32.88 -11.02 95.86
CA LEU A 50 -33.87 -11.36 94.83
C LEU A 50 -34.38 -10.11 94.12
N ARG A 51 -34.63 -9.03 94.86
CA ARG A 51 -35.06 -7.75 94.29
C ARG A 51 -33.99 -7.11 93.42
N ILE A 52 -32.73 -7.09 93.85
CA ILE A 52 -31.61 -6.58 93.04
C ILE A 52 -31.48 -7.40 91.76
N ASN A 53 -31.52 -8.73 91.85
CA ASN A 53 -31.41 -9.61 90.68
C ASN A 53 -32.55 -9.36 89.68
N ARG A 54 -33.79 -9.22 90.17
CA ARG A 54 -34.95 -8.89 89.33
C ARG A 54 -34.79 -7.55 88.60
N VAL A 55 -34.36 -6.51 89.31
CA VAL A 55 -34.11 -5.19 88.69
C VAL A 55 -32.95 -5.27 87.69
N MET A 56 -31.88 -6.01 88.01
CA MET A 56 -30.74 -6.17 87.13
C MET A 56 -31.14 -6.89 85.83
N LEU A 57 -31.91 -7.97 85.92
CA LEU A 57 -32.45 -8.68 84.76
C LEU A 57 -33.35 -7.78 83.90
N GLN A 58 -34.18 -6.94 84.53
CA GLN A 58 -35.02 -5.98 83.81
C GLN A 58 -34.20 -4.89 83.10
N VAL A 59 -33.18 -4.33 83.75
CA VAL A 59 -32.30 -3.32 83.12
C VAL A 59 -31.51 -3.94 81.96
N MET A 60 -31.04 -5.18 82.11
CA MET A 60 -30.35 -5.89 81.02
C MET A 60 -31.28 -6.18 79.85
N SER A 61 -32.52 -6.64 80.10
CA SER A 61 -33.48 -6.91 79.02
C SER A 61 -33.91 -5.64 78.29
N GLU A 62 -34.12 -4.53 79.00
CA GLU A 62 -34.43 -3.23 78.39
C GLU A 62 -33.27 -2.70 77.53
N ARG A 63 -32.02 -2.84 78.00
CA ARG A 63 -30.83 -2.47 77.22
C ARG A 63 -30.66 -3.35 75.98
N GLN A 64 -30.87 -4.65 76.12
CA GLN A 64 -30.80 -5.59 75.00
C GLN A 64 -31.90 -5.29 73.97
N ALA A 65 -33.12 -4.98 74.41
CA ALA A 65 -34.21 -4.59 73.54
C ALA A 65 -33.87 -3.30 72.76
N ARG A 66 -33.38 -2.25 73.44
CA ARG A 66 -32.95 -1.00 72.79
C ARG A 66 -31.84 -1.24 71.76
N PHE A 67 -30.87 -2.09 72.07
CA PHE A 67 -29.80 -2.44 71.12
C PHE A 67 -30.35 -3.19 69.90
N SER A 68 -31.20 -4.19 70.13
CA SER A 68 -31.82 -4.97 69.06
C SER A 68 -32.73 -4.15 68.14
N GLU A 69 -33.26 -3.01 68.61
CA GLU A 69 -34.02 -2.07 67.80
C GLU A 69 -33.13 -1.11 67.00
N LEU A 70 -32.03 -0.63 67.60
CA LEU A 70 -31.11 0.32 66.96
C LEU A 70 -30.24 -0.35 65.87
N GLN A 71 -29.80 -1.58 66.09
CA GLN A 71 -28.96 -2.34 65.16
C GLN A 71 -29.58 -2.46 63.74
N PRO A 72 -30.84 -2.86 63.55
CA PRO A 72 -31.44 -2.94 62.22
C PRO A 72 -31.74 -1.57 61.60
N ARG A 73 -31.83 -0.49 62.39
CA ARG A 73 -31.95 0.88 61.85
C ARG A 73 -30.62 1.34 61.27
N LEU A 74 -29.52 1.08 61.97
CA LEU A 74 -28.17 1.37 61.49
C LEU A 74 -27.86 0.59 60.21
N ASN A 75 -28.10 -0.72 60.20
CA ASN A 75 -27.84 -1.57 59.03
C ASN A 75 -28.63 -1.08 57.80
N ARG A 76 -29.93 -0.79 57.96
CA ARG A 76 -30.75 -0.22 56.88
C ARG A 76 -30.29 1.15 56.41
N HIS A 77 -29.64 1.94 57.26
CA HIS A 77 -29.08 3.24 56.85
C HIS A 77 -27.77 3.04 56.08
N VAL A 78 -26.90 2.14 56.54
CA VAL A 78 -25.65 1.77 55.85
C VAL A 78 -25.95 1.15 54.48
N GLU A 79 -26.89 0.21 54.39
CA GLU A 79 -27.33 -0.38 53.12
C GLU A 79 -27.84 0.67 52.15
N ARG A 80 -28.67 1.62 52.62
CA ARG A 80 -29.16 2.73 51.79
C ARG A 80 -28.03 3.63 51.31
N LEU A 81 -27.05 3.96 52.17
CA LEU A 81 -25.89 4.75 51.77
C LEU A 81 -25.05 4.01 50.73
N LEU A 82 -24.79 2.71 50.93
CA LEU A 82 -24.04 1.91 49.96
C LEU A 82 -24.76 1.82 48.62
N LEU A 83 -26.08 1.63 48.62
CA LEU A 83 -26.90 1.64 47.41
C LEU A 83 -26.87 3.00 46.70
N ASP A 84 -27.04 4.11 47.43
CA ASP A 84 -26.96 5.46 46.83
C ASP A 84 -25.58 5.73 46.23
N LYS A 85 -24.50 5.33 46.94
CA LYS A 85 -23.13 5.48 46.42
C LYS A 85 -22.88 4.60 45.20
N SER A 86 -23.38 3.36 45.18
CA SER A 86 -23.29 2.47 44.02
C SER A 86 -24.05 3.04 42.82
N MET A 87 -25.28 3.52 43.02
CA MET A 87 -26.07 4.13 41.95
C MET A 87 -25.40 5.36 41.36
N ARG A 88 -24.83 6.25 42.20
CA ARG A 88 -24.05 7.40 41.71
C ARG A 88 -22.80 6.97 40.93
N PHE A 89 -22.13 5.90 41.37
CA PHE A 89 -20.99 5.36 40.66
C PHE A 89 -21.40 4.81 39.29
N ASP A 90 -22.51 4.06 39.23
CA ASP A 90 -23.07 3.52 37.99
C ASP A 90 -23.56 4.62 37.04
N GLU A 91 -24.06 5.75 37.55
CA GLU A 91 -24.43 6.92 36.76
C GLU A 91 -23.21 7.68 36.21
N LEU A 92 -22.12 7.76 36.98
CA LEU A 92 -20.90 8.48 36.58
C LEU A 92 -20.00 7.64 35.65
N LYS A 93 -20.03 6.31 35.76
CA LYS A 93 -19.28 5.38 34.91
C LYS A 93 -19.48 5.61 33.40
N PRO A 94 -20.70 5.74 32.86
CA PRO A 94 -20.91 5.99 31.43
C PRO A 94 -20.37 7.36 30.97
N ARG A 95 -20.31 8.36 31.86
CA ARG A 95 -19.73 9.68 31.53
C ARG A 95 -18.21 9.62 31.32
N LEU A 96 -17.52 8.67 31.94
CA LEU A 96 -16.09 8.41 31.72
C LEU A 96 -15.82 7.49 30.52
N VAL A 97 -16.77 6.60 30.18
CA VAL A 97 -16.64 5.67 29.05
C VAL A 97 -16.92 6.35 27.70
N ALA A 98 -17.80 7.37 27.67
CA ALA A 98 -18.10 8.12 26.47
C ALA A 98 -16.86 8.77 25.80
N PRO A 99 -15.98 9.50 26.52
CA PRO A 99 -14.78 10.09 25.90
C PRO A 99 -13.75 9.04 25.50
N GLN A 100 -13.60 7.93 26.23
CA GLN A 100 -12.68 6.85 25.85
C GLN A 100 -13.11 6.16 24.55
N ARG A 101 -14.42 5.90 24.39
CA ARG A 101 -14.97 5.37 23.13
C ARG A 101 -14.84 6.35 21.97
N LEU A 102 -14.99 7.65 22.25
CA LEU A 102 -14.82 8.68 21.23
C LEU A 102 -13.36 8.74 20.76
N LEU A 103 -12.41 8.67 21.71
CA LEU A 103 -10.97 8.65 21.42
C LEU A 103 -10.58 7.42 20.61
N SER A 104 -11.02 6.22 21.01
CA SER A 104 -10.73 4.99 20.24
C SER A 104 -11.32 5.05 18.83
N GLN A 105 -12.53 5.62 18.65
CA GLN A 105 -13.12 5.84 17.33
C GLN A 105 -12.31 6.83 16.49
N TYR A 106 -11.76 7.89 17.08
CA TYR A 106 -10.89 8.83 16.37
C TYR A 106 -9.55 8.19 16.01
N GLU A 107 -8.94 7.40 16.89
CA GLU A 107 -7.72 6.65 16.61
C GLU A 107 -7.93 5.67 15.44
N GLU A 108 -9.01 4.91 15.45
CA GLU A 108 -9.38 4.01 14.34
C GLU A 108 -9.57 4.77 13.03
N LYS A 109 -10.30 5.91 13.05
CA LYS A 109 -10.49 6.75 11.86
C LYS A 109 -9.19 7.34 11.34
N CYS A 110 -8.31 7.82 12.22
CA CYS A 110 -7.00 8.34 11.85
C CYS A 110 -6.16 7.25 11.18
N LEU A 111 -6.16 6.03 11.73
CA LEU A 111 -5.45 4.90 11.14
C LEU A 111 -6.02 4.53 9.75
N GLN A 112 -7.35 4.47 9.62
CA GLN A 112 -8.01 4.20 8.33
C GLN A 112 -7.66 5.25 7.28
N LEU A 113 -7.72 6.55 7.64
CA LEU A 113 -7.36 7.64 6.72
C LEU A 113 -5.89 7.58 6.33
N GLN A 114 -4.99 7.27 7.27
CA GLN A 114 -3.57 7.11 6.99
C GLN A 114 -3.31 5.96 6.01
N GLN A 115 -3.99 4.82 6.18
CA GLN A 115 -3.88 3.68 5.28
C GLN A 115 -4.42 4.00 3.88
N LEU A 116 -5.58 4.67 3.78
CA LEU A 116 -6.18 5.06 2.50
C LEU A 116 -5.30 6.06 1.75
N LEU A 117 -4.76 7.07 2.46
CA LEU A 117 -3.82 8.04 1.87
C LEU A 117 -2.55 7.33 1.38
N GLY A 118 -1.99 6.42 2.17
CA GLY A 118 -0.80 5.66 1.78
C GLY A 118 -1.03 4.82 0.52
N ARG A 119 -2.16 4.11 0.44
CA ARG A 119 -2.51 3.30 -0.75
C ARG A 119 -2.74 4.17 -1.98
N ASN A 120 -3.56 5.21 -1.88
CA ASN A 120 -3.83 6.11 -2.99
C ASN A 120 -2.56 6.81 -3.48
N TRP A 121 -1.69 7.23 -2.55
CA TRP A 121 -0.40 7.83 -2.91
C TRP A 121 0.46 6.85 -3.71
N GLN A 122 0.53 5.60 -3.26
CA GLN A 122 1.35 4.57 -3.90
C GLN A 122 0.81 4.19 -5.29
N GLU A 123 -0.51 4.06 -5.45
CA GLU A 123 -1.15 3.83 -6.74
C GLU A 123 -0.98 5.00 -7.73
N GLN A 124 -1.12 6.24 -7.25
CA GLN A 124 -0.91 7.43 -8.07
C GLN A 124 0.55 7.57 -8.50
N TYR A 125 1.49 7.29 -7.60
CA TYR A 125 2.91 7.37 -7.88
C TYR A 125 3.35 6.31 -8.89
N SER A 126 2.92 5.05 -8.71
CA SER A 126 3.23 3.97 -9.65
C SER A 126 2.63 4.23 -11.03
N SER A 127 1.38 4.69 -11.11
CA SER A 127 0.72 5.02 -12.38
C SER A 127 1.46 6.13 -13.13
N LYS A 128 1.91 7.18 -12.42
CA LYS A 128 2.71 8.26 -13.02
C LYS A 128 4.08 7.77 -13.50
N LEU A 129 4.76 6.92 -12.73
CA LEU A 129 6.02 6.32 -13.15
C LEU A 129 5.86 5.46 -14.41
N SER A 130 4.86 4.58 -14.45
CA SER A 130 4.58 3.75 -15.63
C SER A 130 4.21 4.60 -16.86
N LEU A 131 3.49 5.71 -16.67
CA LEU A 131 3.22 6.66 -17.75
C LEU A 131 4.52 7.30 -18.26
N LEU A 132 5.41 7.75 -17.36
CA LEU A 132 6.69 8.33 -17.74
C LEU A 132 7.59 7.33 -18.46
N GLU A 133 7.68 6.09 -17.97
CA GLU A 133 8.41 5.02 -18.63
C GLU A 133 7.84 4.75 -20.04
N GLY A 134 6.52 4.67 -20.15
CA GLY A 134 5.84 4.51 -21.45
C GLY A 134 6.11 5.67 -22.40
N LEU A 135 6.11 6.92 -21.91
CA LEU A 135 6.45 8.10 -22.71
C LEU A 135 7.91 8.10 -23.14
N CYS A 136 8.83 7.74 -22.24
CA CYS A 136 10.25 7.60 -22.54
C CYS A 136 10.48 6.53 -23.63
N LEU A 137 9.86 5.35 -23.50
CA LEU A 137 9.93 4.29 -24.51
C LEU A 137 9.34 4.73 -25.85
N ARG A 138 8.22 5.47 -25.85
CA ARG A 138 7.65 6.01 -27.08
C ARG A 138 8.55 7.08 -27.71
N LEU A 139 9.19 7.91 -26.90
CA LEU A 139 10.14 8.92 -27.37
C LEU A 139 11.40 8.29 -27.96
N THR A 140 11.93 7.23 -27.33
CA THR A 140 13.09 6.50 -27.87
C THR A 140 12.72 5.72 -29.13
N ALA A 141 11.57 5.05 -29.16
CA ALA A 141 11.08 4.35 -30.34
C ALA A 141 10.76 5.29 -31.51
N ARG A 142 10.30 6.52 -31.22
CA ARG A 142 9.98 7.53 -32.23
C ARG A 142 11.17 8.41 -32.59
N LYS A 143 12.31 8.32 -31.90
CA LYS A 143 13.54 8.97 -32.36
C LYS A 143 14.00 8.22 -33.62
N PRO A 144 13.90 8.81 -34.82
CA PRO A 144 14.47 8.18 -35.99
C PRO A 144 15.97 8.03 -35.74
N ASN A 145 16.51 6.84 -36.01
CA ASN A 145 17.95 6.64 -36.00
C ASN A 145 18.52 7.30 -37.27
N ILE A 146 18.73 8.62 -37.17
CA ILE A 146 19.21 9.46 -38.28
C ILE A 146 20.56 8.96 -38.80
N GLU A 147 21.39 8.39 -37.92
CA GLU A 147 22.68 7.82 -38.30
C GLU A 147 22.50 6.59 -39.20
N ALA A 148 21.62 5.66 -38.82
CA ALA A 148 21.31 4.49 -39.66
C ALA A 148 20.69 4.88 -41.01
N GLU A 149 19.82 5.88 -41.05
CA GLU A 149 19.27 6.38 -42.32
C GLU A 149 20.30 7.13 -43.18
N ARG A 150 21.25 7.84 -42.56
CA ARG A 150 22.39 8.46 -43.27
C ARG A 150 23.33 7.40 -43.86
N GLU A 151 23.64 6.35 -43.11
CA GLU A 151 24.44 5.22 -43.62
C GLU A 151 23.74 4.54 -44.79
N ARG A 152 22.43 4.28 -44.67
CA ARG A 152 21.62 3.74 -45.78
C ARG A 152 21.71 4.64 -47.00
N LEU A 153 21.50 5.95 -46.83
CA LEU A 153 21.55 6.90 -47.94
C LEU A 153 22.94 6.93 -48.61
N SER A 154 24.03 6.89 -47.82
CA SER A 154 25.39 6.78 -48.34
C SER A 154 25.60 5.49 -49.15
N GLN A 155 25.12 4.35 -48.66
CA GLN A 155 25.20 3.08 -49.38
C GLN A 155 24.40 3.10 -50.68
N TRP A 156 23.21 3.71 -50.69
CA TRP A 156 22.41 3.87 -51.91
C TRP A 156 23.09 4.80 -52.92
N GLN A 157 23.71 5.89 -52.46
CA GLN A 157 24.51 6.79 -53.30
C GLN A 157 25.67 6.05 -53.95
N GLU A 158 26.49 5.32 -53.18
CA GLU A 158 27.60 4.54 -53.76
C GLU A 158 27.13 3.49 -54.76
N ARG A 159 26.01 2.80 -54.48
CA ARG A 159 25.45 1.81 -55.41
C ARG A 159 24.97 2.46 -56.69
N LEU A 160 24.31 3.60 -56.59
CA LEU A 160 23.82 4.37 -57.73
C LEU A 160 25.00 4.85 -58.59
N ASP A 161 26.02 5.44 -57.98
CA ASP A 161 27.22 5.89 -58.69
C ASP A 161 27.91 4.74 -59.42
N ARG A 162 28.13 3.60 -58.75
CA ARG A 162 28.71 2.41 -59.39
C ARG A 162 27.88 1.94 -60.57
N SER A 163 26.54 1.92 -60.43
CA SER A 163 25.64 1.47 -61.50
C SER A 163 25.65 2.41 -62.71
N ILE A 164 25.69 3.73 -62.48
CA ILE A 164 25.77 4.75 -63.53
C ILE A 164 27.09 4.61 -64.29
N HIS A 165 28.21 4.49 -63.58
CA HIS A 165 29.52 4.32 -64.20
C HIS A 165 29.59 3.04 -65.03
N GLN A 166 29.03 1.93 -64.53
CA GLN A 166 28.97 0.67 -65.28
C GLN A 166 28.08 0.78 -66.53
N GLN A 167 26.91 1.42 -66.42
CA GLN A 167 26.03 1.61 -67.58
C GLN A 167 26.65 2.51 -68.64
N LEU A 168 27.25 3.64 -68.25
CA LEU A 168 27.95 4.55 -69.17
C LEU A 168 29.08 3.83 -69.89
N LYS A 169 29.90 3.07 -69.15
CA LYS A 169 31.00 2.28 -69.73
C LYS A 169 30.48 1.24 -70.72
N ALA A 170 29.40 0.53 -70.40
CA ALA A 170 28.80 -0.45 -71.30
C ALA A 170 28.25 0.20 -72.58
N HIS A 171 27.63 1.39 -72.48
CA HIS A 171 27.14 2.13 -73.65
C HIS A 171 28.29 2.66 -74.51
N GLN A 172 29.37 3.16 -73.90
CA GLN A 172 30.58 3.57 -74.62
C GLN A 172 31.20 2.40 -75.40
N GLN A 173 31.33 1.23 -74.77
CA GLN A 173 31.86 0.04 -75.44
C GLN A 173 30.97 -0.41 -76.62
N LYS A 174 29.65 -0.39 -76.46
CA LYS A 174 28.71 -0.70 -77.56
C LYS A 174 28.84 0.32 -78.70
N PHE A 175 28.96 1.60 -78.37
CA PHE A 175 29.15 2.65 -79.37
C PHE A 175 30.45 2.45 -80.16
N GLU A 176 31.57 2.15 -79.48
CA GLU A 176 32.84 1.84 -80.15
C GLU A 176 32.72 0.62 -81.06
N GLN A 177 32.02 -0.44 -80.62
CA GLN A 177 31.77 -1.62 -81.46
C GLN A 177 30.95 -1.27 -82.71
N TYR A 178 29.87 -0.49 -82.58
CA TYR A 178 29.08 -0.06 -83.73
C TYR A 178 29.88 0.86 -84.66
N ALA A 179 30.71 1.74 -84.11
CA ALA A 179 31.60 2.59 -84.90
C ALA A 179 32.62 1.76 -85.70
N GLN A 180 33.20 0.70 -85.10
CA GLN A 180 34.10 -0.22 -85.78
C GLN A 180 33.39 -1.04 -86.88
N LEU A 181 32.17 -1.51 -86.62
CA LEU A 181 31.36 -2.21 -87.63
C LEU A 181 31.03 -1.30 -88.81
N LEU A 182 30.59 -0.07 -88.55
CA LEU A 182 30.34 0.93 -89.60
C LEU A 182 31.61 1.26 -90.38
N HIS A 183 32.75 1.33 -89.70
CA HIS A 183 34.03 1.55 -90.35
C HIS A 183 34.38 0.42 -91.32
N ASN A 184 34.21 -0.83 -90.90
CA ASN A 184 34.49 -2.02 -91.72
C ASN A 184 33.53 -2.21 -92.90
N ILE A 185 32.26 -1.81 -92.75
CA ILE A 185 31.23 -1.93 -93.79
C ILE A 185 31.30 -0.78 -94.80
N ASN A 186 32.10 0.27 -94.52
CA ASN A 186 32.20 1.43 -95.41
C ASN A 186 32.84 1.04 -96.76
N PRO A 187 32.11 1.10 -97.89
CA PRO A 187 32.61 0.68 -99.21
C PRO A 187 33.82 1.49 -99.68
N LYS A 188 34.03 2.71 -99.15
CA LYS A 188 35.24 3.50 -99.42
C LYS A 188 36.52 2.84 -98.92
N GLN A 189 36.45 1.98 -97.89
CA GLN A 189 37.62 1.22 -97.41
C GLN A 189 37.99 0.07 -98.34
N VAL A 190 37.00 -0.57 -98.97
CA VAL A 190 37.25 -1.59 -100.00
C VAL A 190 38.01 -0.96 -101.17
N LEU A 191 37.61 0.25 -101.58
CA LEU A 191 38.33 1.03 -102.59
C LEU A 191 39.78 1.37 -102.15
N GLN A 192 39.99 1.76 -100.88
CA GLN A 192 41.33 2.03 -100.33
C GLN A 192 42.25 0.80 -100.25
N ARG A 193 41.69 -0.42 -100.19
CA ARG A 193 42.44 -1.68 -100.22
C ARG A 193 42.90 -2.10 -101.63
N GLY A 194 42.75 -1.21 -102.63
CA GLY A 194 43.24 -1.42 -103.99
C GLY A 194 42.24 -2.04 -104.95
N PHE A 195 40.98 -2.22 -104.52
CA PHE A 195 39.89 -2.65 -105.40
C PHE A 195 39.30 -1.44 -106.13
N SER A 196 38.85 -1.64 -107.37
CA SER A 196 38.16 -0.63 -108.17
C SER A 196 36.75 -1.09 -108.50
N ILE A 197 35.77 -0.18 -108.45
CA ILE A 197 34.41 -0.45 -108.93
C ILE A 197 34.34 -0.03 -110.40
N VAL A 198 33.77 -0.89 -111.24
CA VAL A 198 33.62 -0.66 -112.68
C VAL A 198 32.19 -0.23 -112.98
N TYR A 199 32.02 0.89 -113.67
CA TYR A 199 30.74 1.41 -114.13
C TYR A 199 30.63 1.35 -115.66
N ASP A 200 29.43 1.03 -116.15
CA ASP A 200 29.08 1.12 -117.58
C ASP A 200 28.74 2.57 -118.00
N ALA A 201 28.50 2.80 -119.29
CA ALA A 201 28.14 4.09 -119.89
C ALA A 201 26.89 4.72 -119.28
N GLU A 202 25.92 3.91 -118.81
CA GLU A 202 24.74 4.41 -118.08
C GLU A 202 24.95 4.55 -116.56
N GLY A 203 26.17 4.32 -116.06
CA GLY A 203 26.52 4.46 -114.64
C GLY A 203 26.10 3.28 -113.76
N GLN A 204 25.81 2.11 -114.33
CA GLN A 204 25.52 0.88 -113.57
C GLN A 204 26.80 0.10 -113.25
N VAL A 205 26.84 -0.54 -112.07
CA VAL A 205 28.02 -1.32 -111.64
C VAL A 205 28.07 -2.65 -112.38
N VAL A 206 29.19 -2.91 -113.05
CA VAL A 206 29.47 -4.16 -113.75
C VAL A 206 30.08 -5.16 -112.78
N GLN A 207 29.38 -6.27 -112.53
CA GLN A 207 29.83 -7.30 -111.57
C GLN A 207 30.44 -8.54 -112.26
N ALA A 208 30.15 -8.75 -113.54
CA ALA A 208 30.61 -9.91 -114.30
C ALA A 208 31.15 -9.49 -115.67
N ALA A 209 32.23 -10.13 -116.11
CA ALA A 209 32.88 -9.83 -117.39
C ALA A 209 32.02 -10.18 -118.63
N GLU A 210 30.98 -11.00 -118.46
CA GLU A 210 30.01 -11.37 -119.51
C GLU A 210 29.10 -10.20 -119.94
N GLN A 211 28.98 -9.18 -119.09
CA GLN A 211 28.12 -8.02 -119.32
C GLN A 211 28.81 -6.95 -120.18
N LEU A 212 30.08 -7.16 -120.55
CA LEU A 212 30.91 -6.21 -121.26
C LEU A 212 31.04 -6.60 -122.74
N GLY A 213 31.07 -5.61 -123.62
CA GLY A 213 31.40 -5.74 -125.03
C GLY A 213 32.82 -5.24 -125.34
N VAL A 214 33.48 -5.84 -126.35
CA VAL A 214 34.79 -5.35 -126.81
C VAL A 214 34.62 -3.99 -127.49
N GLY A 215 35.38 -2.99 -127.05
CA GLY A 215 35.31 -1.59 -127.50
C GLY A 215 34.45 -0.68 -126.62
N GLN A 216 33.75 -1.23 -125.62
CA GLN A 216 32.89 -0.45 -124.72
C GLN A 216 33.72 0.46 -123.80
N GLU A 217 33.24 1.69 -123.61
CA GLU A 217 33.83 2.66 -122.67
C GLU A 217 33.30 2.37 -121.26
N LEU A 218 34.22 2.25 -120.31
CA LEU A 218 33.96 1.96 -118.91
C LEU A 218 34.60 3.01 -118.03
N GLN A 219 33.97 3.27 -116.88
CA GLN A 219 34.50 4.17 -115.88
C GLN A 219 34.92 3.39 -114.63
N LEU A 220 36.21 3.44 -114.31
CA LEU A 220 36.75 2.86 -113.09
C LEU A 220 36.74 3.91 -111.97
N GLU A 221 36.18 3.57 -110.81
CA GLU A 221 36.28 4.37 -109.60
C GLU A 221 37.26 3.72 -108.62
N PHE A 222 38.29 4.47 -108.25
CA PHE A 222 39.31 4.09 -107.28
C PHE A 222 39.08 4.81 -105.95
N ALA A 223 39.89 4.49 -104.93
CA ALA A 223 39.91 5.22 -103.66
C ALA A 223 40.06 6.73 -103.80
N SER A 224 40.82 7.17 -104.82
CA SER A 224 41.03 8.57 -105.15
C SER A 224 41.01 8.76 -106.67
N GLY A 225 39.86 9.18 -107.19
CA GLY A 225 39.71 9.56 -108.60
C GLY A 225 39.01 8.51 -109.46
N ARG A 226 38.69 8.92 -110.69
CA ARG A 226 38.01 8.11 -111.70
C ARG A 226 38.83 8.09 -112.98
N ALA A 227 38.86 6.96 -113.68
CA ALA A 227 39.53 6.82 -114.97
C ALA A 227 38.56 6.22 -116.01
N ALA A 228 38.56 6.78 -117.22
CA ALA A 228 37.83 6.22 -118.36
C ALA A 228 38.74 5.22 -119.09
N VAL A 229 38.25 4.03 -119.39
CA VAL A 229 39.00 2.92 -119.99
C VAL A 229 38.13 2.24 -121.03
N HIS A 230 38.73 1.77 -122.13
CA HIS A 230 38.01 1.01 -123.15
C HIS A 230 38.35 -0.49 -123.06
N VAL A 231 37.36 -1.36 -123.27
CA VAL A 231 37.54 -2.81 -123.26
C VAL A 231 38.30 -3.24 -124.52
N LYS A 232 39.58 -3.60 -124.39
CA LYS A 232 40.41 -4.01 -125.54
C LYS A 232 40.19 -5.47 -125.97
N SER A 233 39.92 -6.35 -125.01
CA SER A 233 39.70 -7.78 -125.24
C SER A 233 39.04 -8.40 -124.02
N LEU A 234 38.10 -9.33 -124.23
CA LEU A 234 37.43 -10.07 -123.15
C LEU A 234 37.93 -11.52 -123.14
N ASN A 235 38.52 -11.91 -122.02
CA ASN A 235 38.83 -13.32 -121.74
C ASN A 235 37.85 -13.78 -120.66
N LEU A 236 36.77 -14.42 -121.09
CA LEU A 236 35.86 -15.10 -120.17
C LEU A 236 36.56 -16.35 -119.66
N LYS A 237 36.60 -16.52 -118.34
CA LYS A 237 37.03 -17.79 -117.75
C LYS A 237 35.93 -18.81 -118.03
N GLU A 238 36.25 -19.88 -118.76
CA GLU A 238 35.50 -21.13 -118.61
C GLU A 238 35.74 -21.64 -117.17
N GLN A 239 34.67 -22.19 -116.58
CA GLN A 239 34.49 -22.48 -115.14
C GLN A 239 35.74 -22.98 -114.39
#